data_AF-A0A4R0PFW1-F1
#
_entry.id   AF-A0A4R0PFW1-F1
#
_cell.length_a   1.000
_cell.length_b   1.000
_cell.length_c   1.000
_cell.angle_alpha   90.00
_cell.angle_beta   90.00
_cell.angle_gamma   90.00
#
_symmetry.space_group_name_H-M   'P 1'
#
loop_
_entity.id
_entity.type
_entity.pdbx_description
1 polymer ?
#
loop_
_entity_poly.entity_id
_entity_poly.type
_entity_poly.pdbx_seq_one_letter_code
_entity_poly.pdbx_strand_id
1 'polypeptide(L)'
;MIETMRDAHRDHEHGHDFEAMEEMSPEQATRMINLMREVGLALPPMNAGRGRALFVDKGCVVCHSVNGVGVDIGPSLNAADMPSPMNAFEFAARMWRGAPAMTAMQEAEFGNVIDLSGQELADLIAFAHDAEEQKKLTAEQVPERFRDRLEE
;
A
#
# COMPACT_ATOMS: atom_id res chain seq x y z
N MET A 1 19.62 10.04 -26.05
CA MET A 1 19.50 8.86 -25.18
C MET A 1 18.60 9.15 -23.97
N ILE A 2 18.94 10.13 -23.11
CA ILE A 2 18.09 10.50 -21.95
C ILE A 2 16.77 11.17 -22.37
N GLU A 3 16.76 12.05 -23.38
CA GLU A 3 15.52 12.63 -23.94
C GLU A 3 14.63 11.58 -24.60
N THR A 4 15.23 10.63 -25.32
CA THR A 4 14.54 9.49 -25.93
C THR A 4 13.87 8.60 -24.89
N MET A 5 14.49 8.40 -23.72
CA MET A 5 13.88 7.69 -22.59
C MET A 5 12.74 8.52 -21.95
N ARG A 6 12.89 9.84 -21.84
CA ARG A 6 11.83 10.72 -21.31
C ARG A 6 10.61 10.77 -22.21
N ASP A 7 10.78 10.75 -23.53
CA ASP A 7 9.68 10.69 -24.49
C ASP A 7 8.96 9.34 -24.45
N ALA A 8 9.70 8.23 -24.32
CA ALA A 8 9.11 6.89 -24.20
C ALA A 8 8.28 6.69 -22.90
N HIS A 9 8.46 7.54 -21.89
CA HIS A 9 7.73 7.51 -20.62
C HIS A 9 6.66 8.60 -20.47
N ARG A 10 6.47 9.45 -21.50
CA ARG A 10 5.58 10.61 -21.41
C ARG A 10 4.11 10.27 -21.66
N ASP A 11 3.86 9.23 -22.44
CA ASP A 11 2.52 8.92 -23.00
C ASP A 11 1.94 7.58 -22.52
N HIS A 12 2.49 6.97 -21.47
CA HIS A 12 1.91 5.73 -20.95
C HIS A 12 0.84 6.05 -19.90
N GLU A 13 -0.38 6.36 -20.36
CA GLU A 13 -1.56 6.36 -19.51
C GLU A 13 -1.82 4.94 -18.98
N HIS A 14 -1.67 4.76 -17.68
CA HIS A 14 -2.09 3.54 -16.98
C HIS A 14 -3.59 3.63 -16.65
N GLY A 15 -4.44 3.66 -17.67
CA GLY A 15 -5.87 3.47 -17.52
C GLY A 15 -6.20 1.98 -17.53
N HIS A 16 -6.60 1.41 -16.38
CA HIS A 16 -7.23 0.09 -16.37
C HIS A 16 -8.69 0.23 -16.80
N ASP A 17 -9.10 -0.55 -17.79
CA ASP A 17 -10.48 -0.66 -18.25
C ASP A 17 -11.27 -1.51 -17.25
N PHE A 18 -11.84 -0.86 -16.22
CA PHE A 18 -12.67 -1.52 -15.22
C PHE A 18 -14.04 -1.96 -15.77
N GLU A 19 -14.54 -1.33 -16.84
CA GLU A 19 -15.77 -1.75 -17.51
C GLU A 19 -15.62 -3.17 -18.06
N ALA A 20 -14.46 -3.48 -18.66
CA ALA A 20 -14.17 -4.83 -19.13
C ALA A 20 -14.16 -5.89 -18.00
N MET A 21 -13.84 -5.52 -16.76
CA MET A 21 -13.91 -6.44 -15.62
C MET A 21 -15.34 -6.64 -15.11
N GLU A 22 -16.19 -5.61 -15.18
CA GLU A 22 -17.61 -5.71 -14.82
C GLU A 22 -18.41 -6.53 -15.83
N GLU A 23 -17.98 -6.52 -17.11
CA GLU A 23 -18.57 -7.31 -18.18
C GLU A 23 -18.12 -8.78 -18.19
N MET A 24 -17.12 -9.16 -17.39
CA MET A 24 -16.61 -10.54 -17.36
C MET A 24 -17.60 -11.50 -16.72
N SER A 25 -17.92 -12.59 -17.43
CA SER A 25 -18.67 -13.70 -16.86
C SER A 25 -17.88 -14.37 -15.72
N PRO A 26 -18.55 -15.01 -14.75
CA PRO A 26 -17.88 -15.76 -13.68
C PRO A 26 -16.90 -16.82 -14.21
N GLU A 27 -17.20 -17.44 -15.37
CA GLU A 27 -16.33 -18.40 -16.03
C GLU A 27 -15.09 -17.72 -16.63
N GLN A 28 -15.22 -16.52 -17.21
CA GLN A 28 -14.08 -15.74 -17.69
C GLN A 28 -13.15 -15.33 -16.54
N ALA A 29 -13.71 -14.87 -15.42
CA ALA A 29 -12.94 -14.54 -14.22
C ALA A 29 -12.20 -15.76 -13.67
N THR A 30 -12.88 -16.90 -13.56
CA THR A 30 -12.28 -18.15 -13.10
C THR A 30 -11.13 -18.60 -14.01
N ARG A 31 -11.31 -18.53 -15.33
CA ARG A 31 -10.25 -18.86 -16.29
C ARG A 31 -9.04 -17.95 -16.15
N MET A 32 -9.24 -16.64 -16.00
CA MET A 32 -8.16 -15.67 -15.80
C MET A 32 -7.36 -15.98 -14.53
N ILE A 33 -8.04 -16.22 -13.41
CA ILE A 33 -7.40 -16.55 -12.13
C ILE A 33 -6.61 -17.85 -12.24
N ASN A 34 -7.16 -18.87 -12.91
CA ASN A 34 -6.45 -20.13 -13.13
C ASN A 34 -5.21 -19.94 -14.00
N LEU A 35 -5.31 -19.17 -15.10
CA LEU A 35 -4.16 -18.84 -15.93
C LEU A 35 -3.05 -18.16 -15.12
N MET A 36 -3.39 -17.14 -14.31
CA MET A 36 -2.42 -16.45 -13.46
C MET A 36 -1.70 -17.44 -12.53
N ARG A 37 -2.43 -18.36 -11.91
CA ARG A 37 -1.85 -19.40 -11.06
C ARG A 37 -0.96 -20.37 -11.84
N GLU A 38 -1.38 -20.81 -13.01
CA GLU A 38 -0.63 -21.74 -13.87
C GLU A 38 0.71 -21.15 -14.34
N VAL A 39 0.75 -19.85 -14.63
CA VAL A 39 2.01 -19.16 -14.99
C VAL A 39 2.82 -18.71 -13.76
N GLY A 40 2.42 -19.12 -12.55
CA GLY A 40 3.13 -18.85 -11.31
C GLY A 40 2.95 -17.45 -10.73
N LEU A 41 2.00 -16.67 -11.24
CA LEU A 41 1.64 -15.37 -10.68
C LEU A 41 0.61 -15.54 -9.55
N ALA A 42 1.04 -15.27 -8.32
CA ALA A 42 0.16 -15.23 -7.16
C ALA A 42 -0.21 -13.78 -6.84
N LEU A 43 -1.48 -13.44 -6.99
CA LEU A 43 -2.07 -12.22 -6.44
C LEU A 43 -2.73 -12.58 -5.09
N PRO A 44 -2.08 -12.29 -3.96
CA PRO A 44 -2.67 -12.56 -2.65
C PRO A 44 -3.98 -11.79 -2.46
N PRO A 45 -4.98 -12.37 -1.77
CA PRO A 45 -6.25 -11.69 -1.52
C PRO A 45 -6.03 -10.45 -0.66
N MET A 46 -6.38 -9.30 -1.21
CA MET A 46 -6.28 -8.00 -0.56
C MET A 46 -7.43 -7.77 0.42
N ASN A 47 -7.13 -7.32 1.63
CA ASN A 47 -8.14 -6.95 2.64
C ASN A 47 -7.75 -5.66 3.37
N ALA A 48 -8.46 -4.57 3.07
CA ALA A 48 -8.21 -3.26 3.66
C ALA A 48 -8.39 -3.26 5.19
N GLY A 49 -9.33 -4.05 5.74
CA GLY A 49 -9.55 -4.13 7.18
C GLY A 49 -8.36 -4.75 7.94
N ARG A 50 -7.75 -5.81 7.37
CA ARG A 50 -6.48 -6.36 7.87
C ARG A 50 -5.34 -5.35 7.68
N GLY A 51 -5.31 -4.65 6.55
CA GLY A 51 -4.34 -3.60 6.28
C GLY A 51 -4.38 -2.47 7.30
N ARG A 52 -5.57 -2.03 7.71
CA ARG A 52 -5.76 -1.03 8.77
C ARG A 52 -5.18 -1.48 10.10
N ALA A 53 -5.44 -2.73 10.49
CA ALA A 53 -4.86 -3.30 11.70
C ALA A 53 -3.33 -3.39 11.61
N LEU A 54 -2.80 -3.87 10.48
CA LEU A 54 -1.37 -3.94 10.24
C LEU A 54 -0.69 -2.57 10.26
N PHE A 55 -1.33 -1.52 9.73
CA PHE A 55 -0.80 -0.16 9.72
C PHE A 55 -0.45 0.34 11.14
N VAL A 56 -1.30 0.04 12.12
CA VAL A 56 -1.04 0.39 13.53
C VAL A 56 -0.17 -0.64 14.23
N ASP A 57 -0.37 -1.94 13.98
CA ASP A 57 0.34 -3.00 14.68
C ASP A 57 1.81 -3.11 14.28
N LYS A 58 2.13 -2.89 13.01
CA LYS A 58 3.53 -2.90 12.52
C LYS A 58 4.26 -1.60 12.86
N GLY A 59 3.55 -0.55 13.30
CA GLY A 59 4.15 0.74 13.66
C GLY A 59 4.28 1.73 12.49
N CYS A 60 3.64 1.47 11.34
CA CYS A 60 3.65 2.41 10.21
C CYS A 60 3.06 3.78 10.62
N VAL A 61 2.06 3.78 11.49
CA VAL A 61 1.39 4.97 12.05
C VAL A 61 2.33 5.93 12.79
N VAL A 62 3.48 5.46 13.27
CA VAL A 62 4.47 6.29 13.99
C VAL A 62 5.15 7.30 13.06
N CYS A 63 5.26 6.99 11.76
CA CYS A 63 5.92 7.88 10.81
C CYS A 63 5.00 8.33 9.67
N HIS A 64 3.92 7.61 9.39
CA HIS A 64 2.98 7.93 8.33
C HIS A 64 1.62 8.29 8.92
N SER A 65 0.91 9.21 8.27
CA SER A 65 -0.47 9.55 8.61
C SER A 65 -1.47 8.95 7.63
N VAL A 66 -2.64 8.59 8.16
CA VAL A 66 -3.83 8.20 7.39
C VAL A 66 -5.06 8.78 8.10
N ASN A 67 -5.90 9.51 7.36
CA ASN A 67 -7.11 10.14 7.86
C ASN A 67 -6.89 10.96 9.15
N GLY A 68 -5.76 11.67 9.22
CA GLY A 68 -5.37 12.47 10.38
C GLY A 68 -4.92 11.67 11.61
N VAL A 69 -4.72 10.36 11.49
CA VAL A 69 -4.17 9.49 12.53
C VAL A 69 -2.73 9.11 12.16
N GLY A 70 -1.80 9.33 13.09
CA GLY A 70 -0.36 9.13 12.89
C GLY A 70 0.40 10.44 12.84
N VAL A 71 1.65 10.38 12.38
CA VAL A 71 2.56 11.53 12.27
C VAL A 71 2.95 11.76 10.82
N ASP A 72 3.24 13.01 10.44
CA ASP A 72 3.64 13.41 9.08
C ASP A 72 5.17 13.48 8.88
N ILE A 73 5.92 12.49 9.39
CA ILE A 73 7.37 12.38 9.15
C ILE A 73 7.64 11.87 7.74
N GLY A 74 6.98 10.77 7.38
CA GLY A 74 6.91 10.22 6.05
C GLY A 74 5.73 10.80 5.26
N PRO A 75 5.63 10.49 3.96
CA PRO A 75 4.48 10.91 3.18
C PRO A 75 3.17 10.32 3.74
N SER A 76 2.10 11.12 3.71
CA SER A 76 0.73 10.66 3.93
C SER A 76 0.43 9.41 3.08
N LEU A 77 -0.30 8.46 3.66
CA LEU A 77 -0.82 7.28 2.98
C LEU A 77 -2.34 7.36 2.76
N ASN A 78 -2.90 8.58 2.78
CA ASN A 78 -4.30 8.80 2.45
C ASN A 78 -4.62 8.27 1.04
N ALA A 79 -5.77 7.62 0.90
CA ALA A 79 -6.24 7.11 -0.39
C ALA A 79 -6.43 8.22 -1.43
N ALA A 80 -6.73 9.44 -0.99
CA ALA A 80 -6.82 10.62 -1.86
C ALA A 80 -5.48 11.00 -2.51
N ASP A 81 -4.35 10.65 -1.89
CA ASP A 81 -3.00 10.94 -2.37
C ASP A 81 -2.42 9.75 -3.18
N MET A 82 -3.13 8.63 -3.23
CA MET A 82 -2.68 7.44 -3.95
C MET A 82 -3.03 7.52 -5.45
N PRO A 83 -2.10 7.11 -6.34
CA PRO A 83 -2.41 6.99 -7.75
C PRO A 83 -3.59 6.04 -7.98
N SER A 84 -4.52 6.47 -8.82
CA SER A 84 -5.59 5.62 -9.36
C SER A 84 -5.28 5.32 -10.83
N PRO A 85 -5.42 4.07 -11.28
CA PRO A 85 -5.87 2.91 -10.49
C PRO A 85 -4.80 2.38 -9.53
N MET A 86 -5.23 1.59 -8.54
CA MET A 86 -4.34 0.91 -7.61
C MET A 86 -3.32 0.06 -8.39
N ASN A 87 -2.03 0.34 -8.18
CA ASN A 87 -0.93 -0.43 -8.75
C ASN A 87 0.01 -0.91 -7.64
N ALA A 88 -0.13 -2.18 -7.26
CA ALA A 88 0.66 -2.80 -6.20
C ALA A 88 2.18 -2.77 -6.48
N PHE A 89 2.59 -2.90 -7.74
CA PHE A 89 4.00 -2.85 -8.13
C PHE A 89 4.58 -1.44 -7.99
N GLU A 90 3.83 -0.41 -8.37
CA GLU A 90 4.27 0.97 -8.17
C GLU A 90 4.31 1.33 -6.69
N PHE A 91 3.34 0.86 -5.88
CA PHE A 91 3.39 1.04 -4.43
C PHE A 91 4.66 0.40 -3.84
N ALA A 92 4.95 -0.86 -4.20
CA ALA A 92 6.17 -1.54 -3.77
C ALA A 92 7.45 -0.83 -4.25
N ALA A 93 7.45 -0.30 -5.47
CA ALA A 93 8.58 0.48 -5.99
C ALA A 93 8.78 1.81 -5.24
N ARG A 94 7.69 2.49 -4.85
CA ARG A 94 7.76 3.69 -3.98
C ARG A 94 8.35 3.36 -2.62
N MET A 95 7.91 2.28 -1.98
CA MET A 95 8.51 1.79 -0.73
C MET A 95 9.99 1.46 -0.92
N TRP A 96 10.35 0.77 -2.01
CA TRP A 96 11.74 0.42 -2.31
C TRP A 96 12.64 1.65 -2.44
N ARG A 97 12.16 2.70 -3.13
CA ARG A 97 12.89 3.98 -3.23
C ARG A 97 13.04 4.68 -1.88
N GLY A 98 12.05 4.56 -0.99
CA GLY A 98 12.08 5.11 0.37
C GLY A 98 12.83 4.25 1.41
N ALA A 99 13.16 3.00 1.08
CA ALA A 99 13.66 2.01 2.02
C ALA A 99 14.90 2.44 2.83
N PRO A 100 15.92 3.12 2.26
CA PRO A 100 17.07 3.57 3.05
C PRO A 100 16.71 4.52 4.20
N ALA A 101 15.80 5.46 3.95
CA ALA A 101 15.33 6.40 4.97
C ALA A 101 14.41 5.69 5.98
N MET A 102 13.49 4.86 5.49
CA MET A 102 12.57 4.10 6.34
C MET A 102 13.32 3.17 7.29
N THR A 103 14.29 2.40 6.79
CA THR A 103 15.07 1.46 7.62
C THR A 103 15.93 2.18 8.65
N ALA A 104 16.57 3.30 8.29
CA ALA A 104 17.33 4.10 9.24
C ALA A 104 16.45 4.65 10.38
N MET A 105 15.25 5.15 10.06
CA MET A 105 14.27 5.61 11.06
C MET A 105 13.73 4.44 11.89
N GLN A 106 13.39 3.30 11.28
CA GLN A 106 12.91 2.13 12.01
C GLN A 106 13.97 1.59 12.99
N GLU A 107 15.26 1.57 12.61
CA GLU A 107 16.34 1.22 13.53
C GLU A 107 16.47 2.22 14.68
N ALA A 108 16.32 3.52 14.42
CA ALA A 108 16.38 4.55 15.46
C ALA A 108 15.18 4.48 16.43
N GLU A 109 13.97 4.30 15.90
CA GLU A 109 12.72 4.34 16.67
C GLU A 109 12.37 2.99 17.31
N PHE A 110 12.67 1.88 16.62
CA PHE A 110 12.25 0.54 17.04
C PHE A 110 13.43 -0.37 17.41
N GLY A 111 14.65 -0.04 16.99
CA GLY A 111 15.81 -0.94 17.14
C GLY A 111 15.76 -2.16 16.21
N ASN A 112 14.88 -2.13 15.20
CA ASN A 112 14.75 -3.15 14.18
C ASN A 112 14.03 -2.61 12.94
N VAL A 113 14.33 -3.17 11.78
CA VAL A 113 13.51 -3.01 10.57
C VAL A 113 12.20 -3.80 10.69
N ILE A 114 11.10 -3.21 10.20
CA ILE A 114 9.80 -3.87 10.11
C ILE A 114 9.85 -4.95 9.03
N ASP A 115 9.52 -6.19 9.40
CA ASP A 115 9.36 -7.30 8.45
C ASP A 115 7.90 -7.42 7.98
N LEU A 116 7.73 -7.57 6.66
CA LEU A 116 6.45 -7.71 5.98
C LEU A 116 6.48 -8.91 5.03
N SER A 117 5.54 -9.83 5.23
CA SER A 117 5.22 -10.86 4.26
C SER A 117 4.50 -10.27 3.03
N GLY A 118 4.47 -11.02 1.93
CA GLY A 118 3.73 -10.60 0.73
C GLY A 118 2.23 -10.42 0.96
N GLN A 119 1.62 -11.19 1.89
CA GLN A 119 0.21 -11.04 2.24
C GLN A 119 -0.04 -9.77 3.06
N GLU A 120 0.84 -9.44 4.00
CA GLU A 120 0.73 -8.21 4.79
C GLU A 120 0.92 -6.98 3.91
N LEU A 121 1.88 -7.01 2.98
CA LEU A 121 2.06 -5.95 2.01
C LEU A 121 0.81 -5.76 1.14
N ALA A 122 0.20 -6.84 0.68
CA ALA A 122 -1.03 -6.75 -0.13
C ALA A 122 -2.20 -6.15 0.65
N ASP A 123 -2.36 -6.51 1.92
CA ASP A 123 -3.39 -5.94 2.78
C ASP A 123 -3.14 -4.45 3.07
N LEU A 124 -1.89 -4.06 3.31
CA LEU A 124 -1.48 -2.64 3.48
C LEU A 124 -1.75 -1.82 2.20
N ILE A 125 -1.44 -2.36 1.03
CA ILE A 125 -1.75 -1.72 -0.26
C ILE A 125 -3.26 -1.53 -0.42
N ALA A 126 -4.05 -2.54 -0.06
CA ALA A 126 -5.51 -2.46 -0.07
C ALA A 126 -6.02 -1.32 0.81
N PHE A 127 -5.51 -1.24 2.04
CA PHE A 127 -5.87 -0.17 2.97
C PHE A 127 -5.43 1.21 2.50
N ALA A 128 -4.24 1.34 1.91
CA ALA A 128 -3.74 2.60 1.39
C ALA A 128 -4.61 3.20 0.28
N HIS A 129 -5.38 2.39 -0.44
CA HIS A 129 -6.27 2.85 -1.51
C HIS A 129 -7.77 2.75 -1.16
N ASP A 130 -8.14 2.42 0.09
CA ASP A 130 -9.55 2.28 0.51
C ASP A 130 -9.97 3.43 1.43
N ALA A 131 -10.53 4.48 0.85
CA ALA A 131 -10.96 5.66 1.59
C ALA A 131 -12.04 5.36 2.65
N GLU A 132 -12.92 4.38 2.42
CA GLU A 132 -13.97 4.03 3.37
C GLU A 132 -13.43 3.26 4.57
N GLU A 133 -12.43 2.41 4.37
CA GLU A 133 -11.74 1.75 5.47
C GLU A 133 -10.83 2.73 6.24
N GLN A 134 -10.19 3.68 5.56
CA GLN A 134 -9.37 4.72 6.21
C GLN A 134 -10.18 5.59 7.18
N LYS A 135 -11.46 5.88 6.88
CA LYS A 135 -12.37 6.58 7.81
C LYS A 135 -12.61 5.84 9.13
N LYS A 136 -12.37 4.52 9.17
CA LYS A 136 -12.53 3.69 10.37
C LYS A 136 -11.27 3.65 11.23
N LEU A 137 -10.16 4.23 10.77
CA LEU A 137 -8.95 4.37 11.56
C LEU A 137 -9.14 5.48 12.60
N THR A 138 -8.85 5.16 13.86
CA THR A 138 -8.88 6.11 14.98
C THR A 138 -7.63 5.96 15.83
N ALA A 139 -7.23 7.01 16.55
CA ALA A 139 -6.07 6.98 17.45
C ALA A 139 -6.20 5.92 18.57
N GLU A 140 -7.43 5.59 18.98
CA GLU A 140 -7.71 4.55 19.99
C GLU A 140 -7.25 3.14 19.56
N GLN A 141 -7.19 2.89 18.24
CA GLN A 141 -6.72 1.62 17.69
C GLN A 141 -5.20 1.48 17.74
N VAL A 142 -4.46 2.55 18.03
CA VAL A 142 -3.01 2.50 18.10
C VAL A 142 -2.58 1.76 19.39
N PRO A 143 -1.74 0.70 19.26
CA PRO A 143 -1.23 -0.04 20.42
C PRO A 143 -0.50 0.86 21.40
N GLU A 144 -0.62 0.57 22.70
CA GLU A 144 -0.01 1.35 23.78
C GLU A 144 1.49 1.59 23.58
N ARG A 145 2.23 0.58 23.07
CA ARG A 145 3.66 0.66 22.74
C ARG A 145 4.05 1.77 21.74
N PHE A 146 3.08 2.37 21.05
CA PHE A 146 3.30 3.41 20.04
C PHE A 146 2.61 4.74 20.37
N ARG A 147 1.78 4.82 21.41
CA ARG A 147 0.97 6.03 21.67
C ARG A 147 1.81 7.24 22.01
N ASP A 148 2.82 7.06 22.85
CA ASP A 148 3.73 8.13 23.26
C ASP A 148 4.48 8.75 22.05
N ARG A 149 4.62 7.98 20.96
CA ARG A 149 5.29 8.42 19.72
C ARG A 149 4.38 9.20 18.77
N LEU A 150 3.10 9.36 19.09
CA LEU A 150 2.17 10.16 18.30
C LEU A 150 2.06 11.61 18.81
N GLU A 151 2.65 11.91 19.96
CA GLU A 151 2.58 13.21 20.62
C GLU A 151 3.83 14.08 20.40
N GLU A 152 4.83 13.56 19.68
CA GLU A 152 6.08 14.23 19.31
C GLU A 152 5.97 14.95 17.95
#